data_AF-A0A538E293-F1
#
_entry.id   AF-A0A538E293-F1
#
_cell.length_a   1.000
_cell.length_b   1.000
_cell.length_c   1.000
_cell.angle_alpha   90.00
_cell.angle_beta   90.00
_cell.angle_gamma   90.00
#
_symmetry.space_group_name_H-M   'P 1'
#
loop_
_entity.id
_entity.type
_entity.pdbx_description
1 polymer ?
#
loop_
_entity_poly.entity_id
_entity_poly.type
_entity_poly.pdbx_seq_one_letter_code
_entity_poly.pdbx_strand_id
1 'polypeptide(L)'
;PGPWLVRAVQAATVLPVCALTLAVGGDDLPVLALCLLALAYAARDRYAAAGIAVGVAGALKLFAWPVALVLLVLAVRRRGAGRFAAGAFGLPVLALVPAFLVNRDATVENVVRFPLGRGLVRSPAASPFPGHLIATLLPGGPAIAAVLLLGAGIGIGVWLLRRPPVDAASAAAVCAVGLLAATLLMPATRFGYLLYPAAYALWIPALSRPAGPTLEG
;
A
#
# COMPACT_ATOMS: atom_id res chain seq x y z
N PRO A 1 10.70 -9.67 23.56
CA PRO A 1 10.30 -8.54 22.68
C PRO A 1 11.48 -7.57 22.47
N GLY A 2 12.01 -7.48 21.25
CA GLY A 2 13.21 -6.67 20.98
C GLY A 2 12.96 -5.16 21.09
N PRO A 3 14.01 -4.36 21.34
CA PRO A 3 13.91 -2.90 21.48
C PRO A 3 13.32 -2.18 20.25
N TRP A 4 13.34 -2.83 19.08
CA TRP A 4 12.72 -2.34 17.85
C TRP A 4 11.18 -2.32 17.90
N LEU A 5 10.55 -3.26 18.60
CA LEU A 5 9.09 -3.33 18.72
C LEU A 5 8.58 -2.17 19.58
N VAL A 6 9.29 -1.87 20.67
CA VAL A 6 9.01 -0.73 21.55
C VAL A 6 9.17 0.59 20.79
N ARG A 7 10.26 0.74 20.01
CA ARG A 7 10.47 1.93 19.17
C ARG A 7 9.41 2.09 18.08
N ALA A 8 8.95 1.00 17.47
CA ALA A 8 7.87 1.04 16.49
C ALA A 8 6.54 1.48 17.12
N VAL A 9 6.21 0.98 18.31
CA VAL A 9 5.03 1.42 19.07
C VAL A 9 5.14 2.88 19.49
N GLN A 10 6.31 3.31 19.98
CA GLN A 10 6.56 4.72 20.33
C GLN A 10 6.45 5.63 19.10
N ALA A 11 6.97 5.22 17.94
CA ALA A 11 6.79 5.98 16.71
C ALA A 11 5.31 6.01 16.29
N ALA A 12 4.56 4.93 16.47
CA ALA A 12 3.12 4.91 16.15
C ALA A 12 2.29 5.83 17.05
N THR A 13 2.70 6.10 18.29
CA THR A 13 1.93 6.95 19.22
C THR A 13 2.44 8.38 19.32
N VAL A 14 3.75 8.61 19.13
CA VAL A 14 4.39 9.92 19.36
C VAL A 14 4.58 10.72 18.07
N LEU A 15 4.73 10.06 16.90
CA LEU A 15 4.90 10.81 15.64
C LEU A 15 3.60 11.55 15.32
N PRO A 16 3.62 12.89 15.10
CA PRO A 16 2.42 13.68 14.85
C PRO A 16 1.57 13.16 13.67
N VAL A 17 2.22 12.56 12.66
CA VAL A 17 1.55 11.93 11.51
C VAL A 17 0.71 10.72 11.93
N CYS A 18 1.24 9.89 12.84
CA CYS A 18 0.57 8.71 13.36
C CYS A 18 -0.53 9.10 14.37
N ALA A 19 -0.25 10.08 15.23
CA ALA A 19 -1.23 10.60 16.19
C ALA A 19 -2.43 11.29 15.51
N LEU A 20 -2.18 12.07 14.44
CA LEU A 20 -3.24 12.72 13.66
C LEU A 20 -4.10 11.70 12.89
N THR A 21 -3.50 10.63 12.36
CA THR A 21 -4.27 9.55 11.72
C THR A 21 -5.06 8.72 12.71
N LEU A 22 -4.52 8.46 13.90
CA LEU A 22 -5.29 7.89 15.04
C LEU A 22 -6.51 8.76 15.38
N ALA A 23 -6.38 10.08 15.30
CA ALA A 23 -7.46 11.02 15.65
C ALA A 23 -8.47 11.29 14.51
N VAL A 24 -8.06 11.21 13.24
CA VAL A 24 -8.86 11.72 12.08
C VAL A 24 -9.10 10.67 10.98
N GLY A 25 -8.37 9.55 10.97
CA GLY A 25 -8.37 8.57 9.87
C GLY A 25 -8.24 7.12 10.36
N GLY A 26 -9.09 6.73 11.31
CA GLY A 26 -9.01 5.42 11.97
C GLY A 26 -9.21 4.21 11.06
N ASP A 27 -9.77 4.39 9.86
CA ASP A 27 -9.97 3.31 8.89
C ASP A 27 -8.67 2.85 8.21
N ASP A 28 -7.63 3.69 8.17
CA ASP A 28 -6.33 3.33 7.59
C ASP A 28 -5.52 2.38 8.47
N LEU A 29 -5.70 2.45 9.79
CA LEU A 29 -4.88 1.67 10.73
C LEU A 29 -5.09 0.16 10.57
N PRO A 30 -6.33 -0.36 10.48
CA PRO A 30 -6.56 -1.77 10.15
C PRO A 30 -5.93 -2.19 8.84
N VAL A 31 -6.05 -1.37 7.78
CA VAL A 31 -5.49 -1.65 6.45
C VAL A 31 -3.96 -1.72 6.53
N LEU A 32 -3.33 -0.73 7.16
CA LEU A 32 -1.89 -0.70 7.35
C LEU A 32 -1.40 -1.89 8.17
N ALA A 33 -2.07 -2.21 9.27
CA ALA A 33 -1.74 -3.37 10.12
C ALA A 33 -1.80 -4.68 9.32
N LEU A 34 -2.82 -4.86 8.48
CA LEU A 34 -2.95 -6.02 7.60
C LEU A 34 -1.85 -6.07 6.53
N CYS A 35 -1.47 -4.93 5.94
CA CYS A 35 -0.35 -4.86 4.99
C CYS A 35 1.00 -5.20 5.66
N LEU A 36 1.25 -4.69 6.87
CA LEU A 36 2.44 -5.03 7.66
C LEU A 36 2.44 -6.50 8.08
N LEU A 37 1.28 -7.05 8.44
CA LEU A 37 1.12 -8.47 8.72
C LEU A 37 1.42 -9.32 7.47
N ALA A 38 0.98 -8.89 6.29
CA ALA A 38 1.29 -9.56 5.03
C ALA A 38 2.79 -9.58 4.74
N LEU A 39 3.49 -8.46 4.96
CA LEU A 39 4.95 -8.36 4.87
C LEU A 39 5.63 -9.29 5.89
N ALA A 40 5.13 -9.36 7.12
CA ALA A 40 5.67 -10.25 8.16
C ALA A 40 5.47 -11.73 7.81
N TYR A 41 4.32 -12.12 7.25
CA TYR A 41 4.10 -13.47 6.75
C TYR A 41 4.98 -13.80 5.55
N ALA A 42 5.17 -12.85 4.62
CA ALA A 42 6.07 -13.00 3.50
C ALA A 42 7.53 -13.17 3.95
N ALA A 43 7.97 -12.46 5.00
CA ALA A 43 9.31 -12.62 5.59
C ALA A 43 9.56 -14.04 6.10
N ARG A 44 8.50 -14.76 6.46
CA ARG A 44 8.50 -16.17 6.92
C ARG A 44 8.13 -17.17 5.81
N ASP A 45 8.10 -16.74 4.55
CA ASP A 45 7.69 -17.54 3.39
C ASP A 45 6.25 -18.14 3.50
N ARG A 46 5.38 -17.56 4.35
CA ARG A 46 3.99 -17.98 4.56
C ARG A 46 3.03 -17.28 3.58
N TYR A 47 3.21 -17.53 2.29
CA TYR A 47 2.52 -16.80 1.21
C TYR A 47 0.99 -16.91 1.20
N ALA A 48 0.40 -18.01 1.67
CA ALA A 48 -1.07 -18.12 1.79
C ALA A 48 -1.62 -17.11 2.82
N ALA A 49 -1.00 -17.04 4.01
CA ALA A 49 -1.40 -16.11 5.06
C ALA A 49 -1.11 -14.66 4.66
N ALA A 50 0.02 -14.41 3.97
CA ALA A 50 0.33 -13.10 3.41
C ALA A 50 -0.74 -12.65 2.39
N GLY A 51 -1.15 -13.56 1.51
CA GLY A 51 -2.21 -13.33 0.53
C GLY A 51 -3.55 -13.00 1.19
N ILE A 52 -3.95 -13.78 2.21
CA ILE A 52 -5.19 -13.50 2.97
C ILE A 52 -5.12 -12.12 3.63
N ALA A 53 -4.03 -11.81 4.33
CA ALA A 53 -3.90 -10.53 5.05
C ALA A 53 -3.99 -9.33 4.09
N VAL A 54 -3.23 -9.35 2.98
CA VAL A 54 -3.29 -8.24 2.01
C VAL A 54 -4.59 -8.24 1.20
N GLY A 55 -5.24 -9.39 1.01
CA GLY A 55 -6.54 -9.51 0.36
C GLY A 55 -7.66 -8.88 1.19
N VAL A 56 -7.68 -9.11 2.51
CA VAL A 56 -8.59 -8.39 3.41
C VAL A 56 -8.30 -6.90 3.36
N ALA A 57 -7.03 -6.48 3.41
CA ALA A 57 -6.65 -5.08 3.28
C ALA A 57 -7.14 -4.46 1.95
N GLY A 58 -7.00 -5.19 0.84
CA GLY A 58 -7.44 -4.78 -0.49
C GLY A 58 -8.95 -4.72 -0.68
N ALA A 59 -9.71 -5.50 0.10
CA ALA A 59 -11.17 -5.43 0.16
C ALA A 59 -11.64 -4.19 0.95
N LEU A 60 -10.88 -3.82 1.99
CA LEU A 60 -11.16 -2.61 2.79
C LEU A 60 -10.74 -1.33 2.07
N LYS A 61 -9.59 -1.35 1.38
CA LYS A 61 -9.03 -0.15 0.76
C LYS A 61 -8.12 -0.46 -0.43
N LEU A 62 -8.37 0.26 -1.52
CA LEU A 62 -7.58 0.18 -2.76
C LEU A 62 -6.09 0.49 -2.55
N PHE A 63 -5.73 1.26 -1.51
CA PHE A 63 -4.34 1.56 -1.16
C PHE A 63 -3.48 0.32 -0.83
N ALA A 64 -4.10 -0.83 -0.51
CA ALA A 64 -3.37 -2.08 -0.29
C ALA A 64 -2.94 -2.79 -1.58
N TRP A 65 -3.51 -2.43 -2.75
CA TRP A 65 -3.22 -3.10 -4.02
C TRP A 65 -1.76 -2.96 -4.48
N PRO A 66 -1.11 -1.78 -4.39
CA PRO A 66 0.32 -1.68 -4.66
C PRO A 66 1.16 -2.64 -3.82
N VAL A 67 0.81 -2.82 -2.54
CA VAL A 67 1.50 -3.78 -1.65
C VAL A 67 1.26 -5.21 -2.10
N ALA A 68 0.02 -5.56 -2.49
CA ALA A 68 -0.31 -6.87 -3.03
C ALA A 68 0.50 -7.20 -4.29
N LEU A 69 0.67 -6.24 -5.20
CA LEU A 69 1.46 -6.41 -6.42
C LEU A 69 2.96 -6.61 -6.12
N VAL A 70 3.54 -5.81 -5.24
CA VAL A 70 4.95 -5.98 -4.84
C VAL A 70 5.17 -7.34 -4.17
N LEU A 71 4.27 -7.76 -3.29
CA LEU A 71 4.33 -9.06 -2.63
C LEU A 71 4.08 -10.22 -3.60
N LEU A 72 3.26 -10.04 -4.64
CA LEU A 72 3.08 -11.02 -5.70
C LEU A 72 4.40 -11.27 -6.44
N VAL A 73 5.14 -10.20 -6.79
CA VAL A 73 6.46 -10.32 -7.44
C VAL A 73 7.43 -11.12 -6.56
N LEU A 74 7.46 -10.84 -5.25
CA LEU A 74 8.25 -11.62 -4.30
C LEU A 74 7.79 -13.09 -4.24
N ALA A 75 6.48 -13.33 -4.17
CA ALA A 75 5.90 -14.67 -4.11
C ALA A 75 6.17 -15.50 -5.37
N VAL A 76 6.19 -14.89 -6.55
CA VAL A 76 6.59 -15.54 -7.82
C VAL A 76 8.00 -16.08 -7.72
N ARG A 77 8.95 -15.26 -7.25
CA ARG A 77 10.36 -15.69 -7.08
C ARG A 77 10.52 -16.83 -6.07
N ARG A 78 9.64 -16.87 -5.09
CA ARG A 78 9.66 -17.84 -3.97
C ARG A 78 8.73 -19.04 -4.20
N ARG A 79 8.22 -19.20 -5.43
CA ARG A 79 7.30 -20.29 -5.85
C ARG A 79 6.01 -20.38 -5.01
N GLY A 80 5.58 -19.26 -4.43
CA GLY A 80 4.37 -19.14 -3.60
C GLY A 80 3.20 -18.39 -4.26
N ALA A 81 3.34 -17.98 -5.52
CA ALA A 81 2.42 -17.06 -6.20
C ALA A 81 0.95 -17.53 -6.21
N GLY A 82 0.67 -18.81 -6.51
CA GLY A 82 -0.71 -19.31 -6.56
C GLY A 82 -1.43 -19.20 -5.21
N ARG A 83 -0.75 -19.62 -4.13
CA ARG A 83 -1.29 -19.54 -2.75
C ARG A 83 -1.48 -18.10 -2.29
N PHE A 84 -0.57 -17.20 -2.68
CA PHE A 84 -0.68 -15.78 -2.39
C PHE A 84 -1.85 -15.14 -3.15
N ALA A 85 -1.90 -15.33 -4.47
CA ALA A 85 -2.87 -14.70 -5.36
C ALA A 85 -4.31 -15.10 -5.02
N ALA A 86 -4.54 -16.35 -4.61
CA ALA A 86 -5.85 -16.83 -4.18
C ALA A 86 -6.44 -15.97 -3.04
N GLY A 87 -5.64 -15.68 -2.00
CA GLY A 87 -6.07 -14.79 -0.92
C GLY A 87 -6.09 -13.32 -1.35
N ALA A 88 -5.01 -12.86 -1.98
CA ALA A 88 -4.78 -11.44 -2.28
C ALA A 88 -5.83 -10.84 -3.23
N PHE A 89 -6.31 -11.62 -4.20
CA PHE A 89 -7.26 -11.16 -5.20
C PHE A 89 -8.63 -11.84 -5.07
N GLY A 90 -8.67 -13.09 -4.57
CA GLY A 90 -9.94 -13.80 -4.36
C GLY A 90 -10.80 -13.16 -3.28
N LEU A 91 -10.22 -12.67 -2.18
CA LEU A 91 -10.99 -12.05 -1.10
C LEU A 91 -11.64 -10.71 -1.50
N PRO A 92 -10.93 -9.76 -2.15
CA PRO A 92 -11.57 -8.56 -2.69
C PRO A 92 -12.71 -8.87 -3.66
N VAL A 93 -12.51 -9.83 -4.57
CA VAL A 93 -13.55 -10.25 -5.53
C VAL A 93 -14.76 -10.83 -4.80
N LEU A 94 -14.52 -11.73 -3.84
CA LEU A 94 -15.60 -12.34 -3.06
C LEU A 94 -16.39 -11.31 -2.26
N ALA A 95 -15.71 -10.31 -1.69
CA ALA A 95 -16.36 -9.22 -0.96
C ALA A 95 -17.28 -8.37 -1.84
N LEU A 96 -17.02 -8.30 -3.15
CA LEU A 96 -17.87 -7.56 -4.11
C LEU A 96 -19.10 -8.36 -4.56
N VAL A 97 -19.12 -9.69 -4.41
CA VAL A 97 -20.21 -10.54 -4.91
C VAL A 97 -21.58 -10.14 -4.34
N PRO A 98 -21.78 -9.94 -3.02
CA PRO A 98 -23.10 -9.59 -2.48
C PRO A 98 -23.59 -8.24 -3.02
N ALA A 99 -22.73 -7.22 -3.04
CA ALA A 99 -23.07 -5.89 -3.54
C ALA A 99 -23.45 -5.93 -5.03
N PHE A 100 -22.69 -6.68 -5.83
CA PHE A 100 -22.97 -6.84 -7.25
C PHE A 100 -24.27 -7.61 -7.52
N LEU A 101 -24.61 -8.60 -6.69
CA LEU A 101 -25.87 -9.34 -6.81
C LEU A 101 -27.09 -8.49 -6.42
N VAL A 102 -26.95 -7.59 -5.45
CA VAL A 102 -28.02 -6.69 -5.01
C VAL A 102 -28.22 -5.53 -5.98
N ASN A 103 -27.14 -4.84 -6.36
CA ASN A 103 -27.22 -3.69 -7.27
C ASN A 103 -25.91 -3.49 -8.04
N ARG A 104 -25.91 -3.93 -9.31
CA ARG A 104 -24.75 -3.84 -10.20
C ARG A 104 -24.37 -2.40 -10.50
N ASP A 105 -25.34 -1.55 -10.79
CA ASP A 105 -25.09 -0.16 -11.18
C ASP A 105 -24.50 0.64 -10.03
N ALA A 106 -25.04 0.47 -8.82
CA ALA A 106 -24.48 1.09 -7.61
C ALA A 106 -23.08 0.56 -7.30
N THR A 107 -22.82 -0.73 -7.55
CA THR A 107 -21.47 -1.30 -7.35
C THR A 107 -20.47 -0.69 -8.33
N VAL A 108 -20.81 -0.58 -9.62
CA VAL A 108 -19.95 0.06 -10.63
C VAL A 108 -19.73 1.54 -10.32
N GLU A 109 -20.77 2.23 -9.86
CA GLU A 109 -20.70 3.63 -9.44
C GLU A 109 -19.68 3.81 -8.29
N ASN A 110 -19.80 3.03 -7.22
CA ASN A 110 -18.98 3.19 -6.02
C ASN A 110 -17.56 2.62 -6.16
N VAL A 111 -17.39 1.51 -6.88
CA VAL A 111 -16.10 0.81 -6.97
C VAL A 111 -15.24 1.33 -8.13
N VAL A 112 -15.87 1.76 -9.23
CA VAL A 112 -15.15 2.18 -10.44
C VAL A 112 -15.24 3.69 -10.69
N ARG A 113 -16.46 4.24 -10.75
CA ARG A 113 -16.63 5.66 -11.16
C ARG A 113 -16.23 6.63 -10.07
N PHE A 114 -16.58 6.36 -8.81
CA PHE A 114 -16.26 7.22 -7.68
C PHE A 114 -14.73 7.38 -7.47
N PRO A 115 -13.90 6.32 -7.43
CA PRO A 115 -12.44 6.47 -7.30
C PRO A 115 -11.80 7.16 -8.50
N LEU A 116 -12.38 7.06 -9.70
CA LEU A 116 -11.91 7.76 -10.89
C LEU A 116 -12.30 9.24 -10.91
N GLY A 117 -12.92 9.76 -9.85
CA GLY A 117 -13.38 11.16 -9.78
C GLY A 117 -14.58 11.46 -10.68
N ARG A 118 -15.25 10.41 -11.19
CA ARG A 118 -16.49 10.52 -11.97
C ARG A 118 -17.75 10.27 -11.14
N GLY A 119 -17.59 10.08 -9.84
CA GLY A 119 -18.71 9.92 -8.91
C GLY A 119 -19.40 11.24 -8.58
N LEU A 120 -20.60 11.15 -8.02
CA LEU A 120 -21.49 12.29 -7.73
C LEU A 120 -20.93 13.30 -6.71
N VAL A 121 -19.92 12.93 -5.90
CA VAL A 121 -19.36 13.76 -4.82
C VAL A 121 -17.84 13.90 -5.01
N ARG A 122 -17.34 15.14 -4.93
CA ARG A 122 -15.89 15.42 -4.95
C ARG A 122 -15.29 15.22 -3.57
N SER A 123 -14.11 14.60 -3.52
CA SER A 123 -13.37 14.39 -2.27
C SER A 123 -12.88 15.71 -1.67
N PRO A 124 -12.98 15.92 -0.35
CA PRO A 124 -12.41 17.08 0.35
C PRO A 124 -10.88 17.00 0.53
N ALA A 125 -10.24 15.91 0.07
CA ALA A 125 -8.80 15.70 0.22
C ALA A 125 -7.99 16.65 -0.68
N ALA A 126 -7.47 17.73 -0.09
CA ALA A 126 -6.74 18.80 -0.78
C ALA A 126 -5.45 19.17 -0.02
N SER A 127 -4.69 18.20 0.45
CA SER A 127 -3.41 18.49 1.11
C SER A 127 -2.43 19.14 0.12
N PRO A 128 -1.63 20.14 0.53
CA PRO A 128 -0.79 20.96 -0.35
C PRO A 128 0.49 20.24 -0.80
N PHE A 129 0.34 19.02 -1.33
CA PHE A 129 1.42 18.25 -1.91
C PHE A 129 1.68 18.64 -3.37
N PRO A 130 2.86 18.29 -3.93
CA PRO A 130 3.23 18.66 -5.29
C PRO A 130 2.15 18.36 -6.33
N GLY A 131 1.52 17.18 -6.28
CA GLY A 131 0.44 16.81 -7.18
C GLY A 131 -0.78 17.74 -7.10
N HIS A 132 -1.15 18.17 -5.88
CA HIS A 132 -2.25 19.11 -5.66
C HIS A 132 -1.90 20.52 -6.15
N LEU A 133 -0.68 20.98 -5.87
CA LEU A 133 -0.19 22.28 -6.30
C LEU A 133 -0.08 22.36 -7.82
N ILE A 134 0.43 21.30 -8.47
CA ILE A 134 0.48 21.20 -9.94
C ILE A 134 -0.93 21.23 -10.50
N ALA A 135 -1.86 20.47 -9.91
CA ALA A 135 -3.23 20.39 -10.40
C ALA A 135 -4.00 21.70 -10.28
N THR A 136 -3.67 22.56 -9.31
CA THR A 136 -4.38 23.82 -9.06
C THR A 136 -3.71 25.04 -9.67
N LEU A 137 -2.37 25.06 -9.76
CA LEU A 137 -1.61 26.26 -10.15
C LEU A 137 -1.20 26.29 -11.63
N LEU A 138 -1.10 25.15 -12.31
CA LEU A 138 -0.67 25.10 -13.72
C LEU A 138 -1.86 25.04 -14.69
N PRO A 139 -1.76 25.69 -15.87
CA PRO A 139 -2.65 25.44 -17.00
C PRO A 139 -2.60 23.95 -17.40
N GLY A 140 -3.75 23.27 -17.41
CA GLY A 140 -3.79 21.82 -17.65
C GLY A 140 -3.25 20.96 -16.49
N GLY A 141 -3.06 21.55 -15.31
CA GLY A 141 -2.51 20.92 -14.11
C GLY A 141 -3.00 19.50 -13.80
N PRO A 142 -4.32 19.22 -13.80
CA PRO A 142 -4.82 17.88 -13.49
C PRO A 142 -4.28 16.79 -14.42
N ALA A 143 -4.15 17.10 -15.72
CA ALA A 143 -3.58 16.18 -16.70
C ALA A 143 -2.07 15.99 -16.47
N ILE A 144 -1.34 17.07 -16.16
CA ILE A 144 0.10 17.01 -15.84
C ILE A 144 0.33 16.14 -14.60
N ALA A 145 -0.41 16.38 -13.53
CA ALA A 145 -0.30 15.60 -12.30
C ALA A 145 -0.65 14.12 -12.52
N ALA A 146 -1.68 13.82 -13.34
CA ALA A 146 -2.01 12.46 -13.72
C ALA A 146 -0.88 11.78 -14.52
N VAL A 147 -0.26 12.48 -15.47
CA VAL A 147 0.89 11.97 -16.25
C VAL A 147 2.10 11.71 -15.35
N LEU A 148 2.40 12.61 -14.41
CA LEU A 148 3.49 12.42 -13.45
C LEU A 148 3.23 11.22 -12.53
N LEU A 149 2.01 11.08 -12.01
CA LEU A 149 1.61 9.94 -11.19
C LEU A 149 1.71 8.63 -11.98
N LEU A 150 1.24 8.61 -13.23
CA LEU A 150 1.36 7.46 -14.11
C LEU A 150 2.83 7.13 -14.40
N GLY A 151 3.65 8.14 -14.68
CA GLY A 151 5.09 8.00 -14.90
C GLY A 151 5.79 7.42 -13.67
N ALA A 152 5.43 7.86 -12.45
CA ALA A 152 5.94 7.27 -11.22
C ALA A 152 5.51 5.80 -11.08
N GLY A 153 4.25 5.47 -11.35
CA GLY A 153 3.76 4.09 -11.36
C GLY A 153 4.51 3.19 -12.34
N ILE A 154 4.72 3.67 -13.57
CA ILE A 154 5.53 2.98 -14.59
C ILE A 154 6.98 2.82 -14.10
N GLY A 155 7.57 3.86 -13.50
CA GLY A 155 8.92 3.82 -12.94
C GLY A 155 9.07 2.73 -11.87
N ILE A 156 8.11 2.62 -10.95
CA ILE A 156 8.07 1.54 -9.95
C ILE A 156 7.88 0.18 -10.63
N GLY A 157 7.02 0.07 -11.65
CA GLY A 157 6.84 -1.16 -12.42
C GLY A 157 8.12 -1.62 -13.11
N VAL A 158 8.83 -0.70 -13.80
CA VAL A 158 10.13 -0.96 -14.42
C VAL A 158 11.17 -1.33 -13.37
N TRP A 159 11.17 -0.67 -12.21
CA TRP A 159 12.05 -1.03 -11.09
C TRP A 159 11.79 -2.45 -10.61
N LEU A 160 10.53 -2.84 -10.40
CA LEU A 160 10.14 -4.20 -10.01
C LEU A 160 10.57 -5.25 -11.04
N LEU A 161 10.49 -4.93 -12.34
CA LEU A 161 10.91 -5.83 -13.41
C LEU A 161 12.44 -5.98 -13.49
N ARG A 162 13.18 -4.87 -13.34
CA ARG A 162 14.66 -4.87 -13.45
C ARG A 162 15.36 -5.34 -12.18
N ARG A 163 14.80 -5.05 -11.02
CA ARG A 163 15.35 -5.36 -9.69
C ARG A 163 14.23 -5.83 -8.76
N PRO A 164 13.65 -7.03 -9.01
CA PRO A 164 12.57 -7.52 -8.20
C PRO A 164 13.01 -7.74 -6.74
N PRO A 165 12.13 -7.52 -5.76
CA PRO A 165 12.44 -7.75 -4.35
C PRO A 165 12.93 -9.18 -4.13
N VAL A 166 13.96 -9.33 -3.30
CA VAL A 166 14.59 -10.62 -2.95
C VAL A 166 14.04 -11.17 -1.62
N ASP A 167 13.50 -10.28 -0.79
CA ASP A 167 13.00 -10.53 0.55
C ASP A 167 11.90 -9.52 0.94
N ALA A 168 11.33 -9.68 2.13
CA ALA A 168 10.27 -8.82 2.63
C ALA A 168 10.76 -7.39 2.93
N ALA A 169 12.02 -7.20 3.29
CA ALA A 169 12.61 -5.89 3.56
C ALA A 169 12.72 -5.05 2.27
N SER A 170 13.24 -5.63 1.18
CA SER A 170 13.26 -5.00 -0.14
C SER A 170 11.86 -4.76 -0.69
N ALA A 171 10.90 -5.68 -0.46
CA ALA A 171 9.50 -5.45 -0.79
C ALA A 171 8.92 -4.25 -0.02
N ALA A 172 9.16 -4.14 1.29
CA ALA A 172 8.72 -3.02 2.11
C ALA A 172 9.34 -1.68 1.63
N ALA A 173 10.61 -1.68 1.23
CA ALA A 173 11.26 -0.51 0.66
C ALA A 173 10.60 -0.04 -0.65
N VAL A 174 10.26 -0.98 -1.55
CA VAL A 174 9.51 -0.66 -2.77
C VAL A 174 8.14 -0.08 -2.45
N CYS A 175 7.40 -0.69 -1.52
CA CYS A 175 6.12 -0.17 -1.06
C CYS A 175 6.24 1.24 -0.47
N ALA A 176 7.27 1.50 0.35
CA ALA A 176 7.51 2.80 0.96
C ALA A 176 7.75 3.88 -0.10
N VAL A 177 8.67 3.63 -1.04
CA VAL A 177 8.98 4.58 -2.12
C VAL A 177 7.78 4.79 -3.05
N GLY A 178 7.13 3.70 -3.46
CA GLY A 178 5.99 3.76 -4.38
C GLY A 178 4.79 4.51 -3.80
N LEU A 179 4.43 4.24 -2.54
CA LEU A 179 3.31 4.92 -1.88
C LEU A 179 3.66 6.35 -1.47
N LEU A 180 4.92 6.65 -1.17
CA LEU A 180 5.36 8.03 -0.99
C LEU A 180 5.19 8.82 -2.30
N ALA A 181 5.70 8.30 -3.41
CA ALA A 181 5.56 8.92 -4.72
C ALA A 181 4.07 9.12 -5.09
N ALA A 182 3.24 8.10 -4.88
CA ALA A 182 1.80 8.20 -5.11
C ALA A 182 1.15 9.27 -4.22
N THR A 183 1.48 9.30 -2.93
CA THR A 183 0.93 10.28 -1.97
C THR A 183 1.32 11.71 -2.34
N LEU A 184 2.55 11.94 -2.81
CA LEU A 184 3.03 13.27 -3.18
C LEU A 184 2.48 13.75 -4.53
N LEU A 185 2.23 12.85 -5.49
CA LEU A 185 1.82 13.19 -6.86
C LEU A 185 0.31 13.12 -7.08
N MET A 186 -0.45 12.43 -6.23
CA MET A 186 -1.90 12.34 -6.35
C MET A 186 -2.55 13.71 -6.05
N PRO A 187 -3.33 14.30 -6.99
CA PRO A 187 -3.93 15.63 -6.81
C PRO A 187 -4.92 15.75 -5.65
N ALA A 188 -5.67 14.68 -5.41
CA ALA A 188 -6.68 14.58 -4.36
C ALA A 188 -6.20 13.59 -3.30
N THR A 189 -5.29 14.05 -2.46
CA THR A 189 -4.64 13.24 -1.43
C THR A 189 -4.78 13.92 -0.07
N ARG A 190 -4.60 13.14 0.99
CA ARG A 190 -4.62 13.63 2.38
C ARG A 190 -3.30 13.34 3.06
N PHE A 191 -2.90 14.25 3.94
CA PHE A 191 -1.66 14.14 4.72
C PHE A 191 -1.54 12.82 5.49
N GLY A 192 -2.65 12.28 6.00
CA GLY A 192 -2.65 11.00 6.71
C GLY A 192 -2.13 9.80 5.90
N TYR A 193 -2.12 9.87 4.56
CA TYR A 193 -1.55 8.80 3.74
C TYR A 193 -0.03 8.68 3.83
N LEU A 194 0.68 9.70 4.34
CA LEU A 194 2.11 9.59 4.65
C LEU A 194 2.42 8.56 5.75
N LEU A 195 1.41 8.14 6.52
CA LEU A 195 1.54 7.05 7.49
C LEU A 195 2.03 5.76 6.83
N TYR A 196 1.50 5.40 5.66
CA TYR A 196 1.85 4.16 4.96
C TYR A 196 3.34 4.08 4.62
N PRO A 197 3.92 5.02 3.84
CA PRO A 197 5.33 4.95 3.49
C PRO A 197 6.25 5.06 4.71
N ALA A 198 5.89 5.88 5.71
CA ALA A 198 6.66 5.98 6.95
C ALA A 198 6.68 4.66 7.73
N ALA A 199 5.52 4.01 7.89
CA ALA A 199 5.41 2.73 8.58
C ALA A 199 6.16 1.62 7.85
N TYR A 200 6.06 1.53 6.52
CA TYR A 200 6.83 0.54 5.76
C TYR A 200 8.33 0.75 5.90
N ALA A 201 8.82 2.00 5.79
CA ALA A 201 10.23 2.31 5.97
C ALA A 201 10.73 1.96 7.38
N LEU A 202 9.95 2.27 8.41
CA LEU A 202 10.30 1.98 9.80
C LEU A 202 10.35 0.47 10.10
N TRP A 203 9.55 -0.35 9.39
CA TRP A 203 9.48 -1.79 9.60
C TRP A 203 10.58 -2.57 8.85
N ILE A 204 11.31 -1.95 7.93
CA ILE A 204 12.38 -2.61 7.14
C ILE A 204 13.36 -3.39 8.04
N PRO A 205 13.93 -2.82 9.12
CA PRO A 205 14.91 -3.55 9.95
C PRO A 205 14.32 -4.81 10.62
N ALA A 206 13.02 -4.80 10.94
CA ALA A 206 12.33 -5.94 11.54
C ALA A 206 12.00 -7.04 10.51
N LEU A 207 11.97 -6.70 9.22
CA LEU A 207 11.73 -7.64 8.11
C LEU A 207 13.03 -8.22 7.52
N SER A 208 14.17 -7.59 7.79
CA SER A 208 15.48 -8.11 7.42
C SER A 208 15.75 -9.43 8.16
N ARG A 209 16.12 -10.48 7.43
CA ARG A 209 16.63 -11.70 8.06
C ARG A 209 18.01 -11.39 8.65
N PRO A 210 18.34 -11.80 9.88
CA PRO A 210 19.71 -11.77 10.36
C PRO A 210 20.57 -12.57 9.39
N ALA A 211 21.72 -12.01 8.98
CA ALA A 211 22.75 -12.81 8.34
C ALA A 211 23.07 -13.96 9.29
N GLY A 212 22.94 -15.21 8.82
CA GLY A 212 23.36 -16.36 9.59
C GLY A 212 24.85 -16.21 9.96
N PRO A 213 25.31 -16.78 11.08
CA PRO A 213 26.71 -16.69 11.45
C PRO A 213 27.55 -17.22 10.28
N THR A 214 28.46 -16.38 9.79
CA THR A 214 29.57 -16.82 8.96
C THR A 214 30.33 -17.85 9.76
N LEU A 215 30.17 -19.13 9.40
CA LEU A 215 31.04 -20.19 9.86
C LEU A 215 32.41 -19.95 9.22
N GLU A 216 33.21 -19.10 9.85
CA GLU A 216 34.66 -19.13 9.64
C GLU A 216 35.16 -20.37 10.38
N GLY A 217 35.60 -21.35 9.60
CA GLY A 217 36.32 -22.55 10.06
C GLY A 217 37.82 -22.32 10.05
#